data_AF-A0A6G1F8R6-F1
#
_entry.id   AF-A0A6G1F8R6-F1
#
_cell.length_a   1.000
_cell.length_b   1.000
_cell.length_c   1.000
_cell.angle_alpha   90.00
_cell.angle_beta   90.00
_cell.angle_gamma   90.00
#
_symmetry.space_group_name_H-M   'P 1'
#
loop_
_entity.id
_entity.type
_entity.pdbx_description
1 polymer ?
#
loop_
_entity_poly.entity_id
_entity_poly.type
_entity_poly.pdbx_seq_one_letter_code
_entity_poly.pdbx_strand_id
1 'polypeptide(L)'
;MSLEIHEEDGGGAGTAPVKEMTVSGSGKRGRYVRQVTGRHNDTDLHVAARGGDAGALRRALDEAAAAVATGEGREALEEARRAVAAEPNEAGETPVVAAAERGHLEVVAELLRHLDAEGIAAKNRSGYDALHVAAREGHHVVMQEMLLHNRLLAKTFGPASTTPLISAAMRGHTEVVKLLLELDDFGLVEMAKDNGKNALHFAARQGHVEIVKALLEKDPQLARRNDKKGQTALHMAVKGTNCDVLRALVDADPAIVMLPDKNGNTALHVATRKKRAEIVAVLLRLPDTHVNALTRDHKTAYDIAEGLPLCEESCEIKDILSQHGALRSRELNQPRDELRKTVTEIKKDVHTQLEQTRKTNKNVHGIAKELRKLHREGINNATNSVTVVAVLFATVAFAAIFTVPGGNANNGVAVVVQAASFKIFFIFNAIALFTSLAVVVVQITVVRGETKSERKVVEVINKLMWLASVCTTISFIASCYIVLGRHFQWAALLVSLIGGITMAGVLGTMTYYVVKSKRMRKIRKKEKMSRRSGSSSWYDNTELSETELNQVYAL
;
A
#
# COMPACT_ATOMS: atom_id res chain seq x y z
N MET A 1 11.73 43.09 10.26
CA MET A 1 11.05 44.40 10.30
C MET A 1 11.25 44.91 11.72
N SER A 2 11.96 46.02 11.81
CA SER A 2 12.80 46.43 12.94
C SER A 2 12.00 46.84 14.18
N LEU A 3 12.60 46.59 15.35
CA LEU A 3 12.30 47.24 16.61
C LEU A 3 12.59 48.74 16.50
N GLU A 4 11.71 49.56 17.07
CA GLU A 4 12.08 50.85 17.65
C GLU A 4 11.53 50.93 19.07
N ILE A 5 12.46 51.15 19.99
CA ILE A 5 12.29 51.41 21.41
C ILE A 5 12.29 52.94 21.54
N HIS A 6 11.28 53.50 22.18
CA HIS A 6 11.37 54.86 22.72
C HIS A 6 11.18 54.78 24.24
N GLU A 7 12.29 54.95 24.96
CA GLU A 7 12.29 55.44 26.32
C GLU A 7 11.96 56.94 26.28
N GLU A 8 11.01 57.38 27.11
CA GLU A 8 11.01 58.73 27.66
C GLU A 8 10.92 58.60 29.18
N ASP A 9 12.03 58.93 29.83
CA ASP A 9 12.10 59.36 31.22
C ASP A 9 11.62 60.82 31.27
N GLY A 10 10.62 61.08 32.10
CA GLY A 10 10.03 62.40 32.25
C GLY A 10 9.34 62.53 33.60
N GLY A 11 10.14 62.78 34.63
CA GLY A 11 9.66 63.18 35.94
C GLY A 11 8.81 64.45 35.85
N GLY A 12 7.61 64.40 36.42
CA GLY A 12 6.71 65.53 36.52
C GLY A 12 5.72 65.31 37.66
N ALA A 13 5.96 66.00 38.77
CA ALA A 13 5.00 66.14 39.85
C ALA A 13 3.71 66.74 39.30
N GLY A 14 2.67 65.92 39.15
CA GLY A 14 1.36 66.30 38.65
C GLY A 14 0.29 65.87 39.63
N THR A 15 -0.37 66.86 40.24
CA THR A 15 -1.55 66.72 41.08
C THR A 15 -2.59 65.77 40.46
N ALA A 16 -3.01 64.77 41.22
CA ALA A 16 -3.96 63.75 40.78
C ALA A 16 -5.35 64.32 40.48
N PRO A 17 -6.04 63.89 39.40
CA PRO A 17 -7.43 64.25 39.18
C PRO A 17 -8.37 63.40 40.04
N VAL A 18 -9.20 64.06 40.85
CA VAL A 18 -10.31 63.44 41.58
C VAL A 18 -11.40 63.07 40.55
N LYS A 19 -11.78 61.80 40.47
CA LYS A 19 -12.88 61.34 39.61
C LYS A 19 -14.01 60.78 40.47
N GLU A 20 -15.13 61.50 40.50
CA GLU A 20 -16.37 61.05 41.14
C GLU A 20 -17.01 59.91 40.32
N MET A 21 -17.41 58.82 40.98
CA MET A 21 -18.21 57.75 40.40
C MET A 21 -19.50 57.61 41.21
N THR A 22 -20.63 57.97 40.60
CA THR A 22 -21.97 57.87 41.18
C THR A 22 -22.52 56.45 41.01
N VAL A 23 -22.92 55.81 42.11
CA VAL A 23 -23.70 54.56 42.09
C VAL A 23 -25.17 54.90 42.33
N SER A 24 -26.03 54.62 41.35
CA SER A 24 -27.48 54.75 41.49
C SER A 24 -28.04 53.57 42.27
N GLY A 25 -28.46 53.82 43.52
CA GLY A 25 -29.21 52.90 44.36
C GLY A 25 -29.81 53.67 45.54
N SER A 26 -31.12 53.59 45.69
CA SER A 26 -31.96 54.40 46.59
C SER A 26 -31.50 54.48 48.04
N GLY A 27 -31.49 55.70 48.59
CA GLY A 27 -31.30 56.00 50.01
C GLY A 27 -30.16 56.98 50.24
N LYS A 28 -30.47 58.15 50.81
CA LYS A 28 -29.53 59.27 51.07
C LYS A 28 -28.23 58.75 51.73
N ARG A 29 -27.10 58.82 51.01
CA ARG A 29 -25.75 58.50 51.51
C ARG A 29 -24.86 59.74 51.39
N GLY A 30 -24.15 60.09 52.46
CA GLY A 30 -23.08 61.08 52.42
C GLY A 30 -22.00 60.65 51.43
N ARG A 31 -21.49 61.59 50.63
CA ARG A 31 -20.43 61.35 49.65
C ARG A 31 -19.08 61.23 50.37
N TYR A 32 -18.59 60.01 50.53
CA TYR A 32 -17.17 59.78 50.77
C TYR A 32 -16.46 59.70 49.42
N VAL A 33 -15.53 60.61 49.15
CA VAL A 33 -14.72 60.60 47.93
C VAL A 33 -13.52 59.72 48.19
N ARG A 34 -13.48 58.53 47.57
CA ARG A 34 -12.38 57.58 47.69
C ARG A 34 -11.14 58.21 47.04
N GLN A 35 -10.05 58.35 47.79
CA GLN A 35 -8.76 58.70 47.19
C GLN A 35 -8.23 57.43 46.52
N VAL A 36 -7.94 57.56 45.23
CA VAL A 36 -7.55 56.46 44.36
C VAL A 36 -6.18 56.82 43.79
N THR A 37 -5.19 55.95 43.96
CA THR A 37 -3.80 56.25 43.61
C THR A 37 -3.24 55.20 42.63
N GLY A 38 -2.32 55.64 41.76
CA GLY A 38 -1.61 54.74 40.84
C GLY A 38 -2.34 54.39 39.53
N ARG A 39 -1.71 53.50 38.74
CA ARG A 39 -2.11 53.13 37.36
C ARG A 39 -3.34 52.22 37.29
N HIS A 40 -3.67 51.55 38.39
CA HIS A 40 -4.75 50.55 38.49
C HIS A 40 -5.90 51.00 39.38
N ASN A 41 -5.91 52.29 39.73
CA ASN A 41 -6.86 52.85 40.67
C ASN A 41 -6.85 52.08 42.01
N ASP A 42 -5.65 51.92 42.56
CA ASP A 42 -5.44 51.24 43.84
C ASP A 42 -6.00 52.13 44.96
N THR A 43 -6.68 51.49 45.91
CA THR A 43 -7.07 52.17 47.14
C THR A 43 -5.87 52.28 48.07
N ASP A 44 -5.92 53.17 49.05
CA ASP A 44 -4.83 53.29 50.03
C ASP A 44 -4.54 51.96 50.74
N LEU A 45 -5.57 51.11 50.90
CA LEU A 45 -5.43 49.74 51.39
C LEU A 45 -4.65 48.83 50.43
N HIS A 46 -4.87 48.93 49.11
CA HIS A 46 -4.09 48.17 48.11
C HIS A 46 -2.63 48.65 48.05
N VAL A 47 -2.39 49.95 48.20
CA VAL A 47 -1.03 50.51 48.25
C VAL A 47 -0.29 50.05 49.50
N ALA A 48 -0.93 50.12 50.67
CA ALA A 48 -0.38 49.58 51.91
C ALA A 48 -0.13 48.06 51.80
N ALA A 49 -1.05 47.33 51.18
CA ALA A 49 -0.91 45.89 50.94
C ALA A 49 0.27 45.55 50.02
N ARG A 50 0.55 46.36 48.99
CA ARG A 50 1.74 46.20 48.12
C ARG A 50 3.04 46.65 48.79
N GLY A 51 2.96 47.64 49.68
CA GLY A 51 4.09 48.21 50.41
C GLY A 51 4.59 47.34 51.56
N GLY A 52 3.75 46.44 52.09
CA GLY A 52 4.13 45.52 53.18
C GLY A 52 4.07 46.14 54.58
N ASP A 53 3.56 47.37 54.74
CA ASP A 53 3.44 48.04 56.02
C ASP A 53 2.10 47.66 56.70
N ALA A 54 2.16 46.70 57.63
CA ALA A 54 1.00 46.27 58.40
C ALA A 54 0.40 47.38 59.28
N GLY A 55 1.21 48.36 59.71
CA GLY A 55 0.74 49.50 60.49
C GLY A 55 -0.02 50.52 59.65
N ALA A 56 0.46 50.81 58.43
CA ALA A 56 -0.28 51.61 57.46
C ALA A 56 -1.56 50.90 56.99
N LEU A 57 -1.52 49.58 56.81
CA LEU A 57 -2.67 48.77 56.44
C LEU A 57 -3.79 48.85 57.50
N ARG A 58 -3.45 48.68 58.79
CA ARG A 58 -4.43 48.80 59.90
C ARG A 58 -5.08 50.18 59.93
N ARG A 59 -4.27 51.25 59.80
CA ARG A 59 -4.79 52.63 59.76
C ARG A 59 -5.72 52.84 58.57
N ALA A 60 -5.31 52.42 57.38
CA ALA A 60 -6.11 52.54 56.17
C ALA A 60 -7.41 51.71 56.26
N LEU A 61 -7.36 50.52 56.88
CA LEU A 61 -8.53 49.68 57.12
C LEU A 61 -9.50 50.33 58.11
N ASP A 62 -8.99 50.90 59.21
CA ASP A 62 -9.78 51.58 60.23
C ASP A 62 -10.46 52.84 59.68
N GLU A 63 -9.70 53.67 58.94
CA GLU A 63 -10.20 54.90 58.31
C GLU A 63 -11.27 54.59 57.27
N ALA A 64 -11.03 53.61 56.40
CA ALA A 64 -11.99 53.21 55.38
C ALA A 64 -13.22 52.50 55.97
N ALA A 65 -13.07 51.69 57.01
CA ALA A 65 -14.20 51.07 57.71
C ALA A 65 -15.08 52.11 58.43
N ALA A 66 -14.47 53.11 59.08
CA ALA A 66 -15.19 54.20 59.72
C ALA A 66 -15.98 55.05 58.71
N ALA A 67 -15.45 55.22 57.49
CA ALA A 67 -16.13 55.93 56.42
C ALA A 67 -17.36 55.19 55.84
N VAL A 68 -17.38 53.85 55.92
CA VAL A 68 -18.42 52.99 55.33
C VAL A 68 -19.46 52.51 56.35
N ALA A 69 -19.12 52.48 57.64
CA ALA A 69 -19.99 51.98 58.70
C ALA A 69 -21.33 52.76 58.77
N THR A 70 -22.45 52.03 58.71
CA THR A 70 -23.81 52.60 58.69
C THR A 70 -24.53 52.58 60.05
N GLY A 71 -23.79 52.42 61.16
CA GLY A 71 -24.33 52.43 62.52
C GLY A 71 -23.26 52.53 63.60
N GLU A 72 -23.65 52.93 64.82
CA GLU A 72 -22.77 53.03 65.97
C GLU A 72 -22.71 51.67 66.69
N GLY A 73 -21.61 50.93 66.50
CA GLY A 73 -21.41 49.65 67.17
C GLY A 73 -20.20 48.88 66.68
N ARG A 74 -19.60 48.06 67.56
CA ARG A 74 -18.40 47.25 67.26
C ARG A 74 -18.67 46.24 66.13
N GLU A 75 -19.87 45.67 66.08
CA GLU A 75 -20.27 44.71 65.02
C GLU A 75 -20.42 45.38 63.65
N ALA A 76 -20.99 46.59 63.59
CA ALA A 76 -21.11 47.36 62.35
C ALA A 76 -19.74 47.79 61.80
N LEU A 77 -18.78 48.09 62.70
CA LEU A 77 -17.42 48.42 62.31
C LEU A 77 -16.66 47.19 61.79
N GLU A 78 -16.81 46.02 62.42
CA GLU A 78 -16.21 44.77 61.90
C GLU A 78 -16.80 44.39 60.55
N GLU A 79 -18.11 44.51 60.35
CA GLU A 79 -18.74 44.26 59.04
C GLU A 79 -18.23 45.24 57.97
N ALA A 80 -18.03 46.52 58.34
CA ALA A 80 -17.41 47.50 57.45
C ALA A 80 -15.94 47.16 57.14
N ARG A 81 -15.16 46.65 58.11
CA ARG A 81 -13.79 46.15 57.88
C ARG A 81 -13.80 44.98 56.90
N ARG A 82 -14.73 44.02 57.05
CA ARG A 82 -14.87 42.88 56.12
C ARG A 82 -15.14 43.36 54.69
N ALA A 83 -16.15 44.22 54.54
CA ALA A 83 -16.53 44.75 53.24
C ALA A 83 -15.35 45.47 52.57
N VAL A 84 -14.69 46.38 53.29
CA VAL A 84 -13.54 47.14 52.77
C VAL A 84 -12.35 46.23 52.43
N ALA A 85 -12.11 45.17 53.21
CA ALA A 85 -11.01 44.23 52.97
C ALA A 85 -11.29 43.28 51.78
N ALA A 86 -12.56 43.07 51.42
CA ALA A 86 -12.99 42.28 50.26
C ALA A 86 -13.20 43.12 48.98
N GLU A 87 -13.19 44.46 49.08
CA GLU A 87 -13.43 45.37 47.96
C GLU A 87 -12.34 45.27 46.88
N PRO A 88 -12.70 44.94 45.63
CA PRO A 88 -11.74 44.87 44.55
C PRO A 88 -11.39 46.25 43.96
N ASN A 89 -10.14 46.42 43.50
CA ASN A 89 -9.73 47.57 42.69
C ASN A 89 -10.30 47.51 41.25
N GLU A 90 -9.98 48.49 40.41
CA GLU A 90 -10.38 48.45 39.00
C GLU A 90 -9.75 47.30 38.21
N ALA A 91 -8.68 46.66 38.67
CA ALA A 91 -8.16 45.42 38.09
C ALA A 91 -8.90 44.15 38.58
N GLY A 92 -9.91 44.31 39.45
CA GLY A 92 -10.62 43.22 40.11
C GLY A 92 -9.80 42.54 41.21
N GLU A 93 -8.63 43.07 41.56
CA GLU A 93 -7.74 42.51 42.58
C GLU A 93 -8.24 42.94 43.96
N THR A 94 -8.28 42.02 44.91
CA THR A 94 -8.50 42.36 46.32
C THR A 94 -7.17 42.74 46.99
N PRO A 95 -7.19 43.46 48.12
CA PRO A 95 -5.99 43.80 48.88
C PRO A 95 -5.15 42.56 49.25
N VAL A 96 -5.81 41.43 49.53
CA VAL A 96 -5.14 40.14 49.82
C VAL A 96 -4.39 39.61 48.59
N VAL A 97 -4.95 39.71 47.39
CA VAL A 97 -4.26 39.33 46.15
C VAL A 97 -3.02 40.19 45.93
N ALA A 98 -3.11 41.50 46.20
CA ALA A 98 -2.00 42.43 46.04
C ALA A 98 -0.86 42.17 47.07
N ALA A 99 -1.20 41.82 48.31
CA ALA A 99 -0.24 41.42 49.34
C ALA A 99 0.41 40.06 49.02
N ALA A 100 -0.40 39.10 48.54
CA ALA A 100 0.04 37.77 48.17
C ALA A 100 0.98 37.78 46.95
N GLU A 101 0.82 38.71 46.01
CA GLU A 101 1.75 38.90 44.88
C GLU A 101 3.15 39.33 45.33
N ARG A 102 3.22 40.17 46.36
CA ARG A 102 4.49 40.70 46.89
C ARG A 102 5.11 39.84 47.99
N GLY A 103 4.36 38.90 48.57
CA GLY A 103 4.86 37.98 49.58
C GLY A 103 4.85 38.54 51.00
N HIS A 104 4.03 39.56 51.27
CA HIS A 104 4.01 40.25 52.56
C HIS A 104 3.17 39.49 53.60
N LEU A 105 3.80 38.58 54.34
CA LEU A 105 3.15 37.70 55.31
C LEU A 105 2.32 38.45 56.37
N GLU A 106 2.90 39.45 57.02
CA GLU A 106 2.23 40.14 58.14
C GLU A 106 0.95 40.86 57.69
N VAL A 107 0.98 41.43 56.49
CA VAL A 107 -0.18 42.07 55.84
C VAL A 107 -1.24 41.02 55.50
N VAL A 108 -0.85 39.88 54.94
CA VAL A 108 -1.78 38.80 54.62
C VAL A 108 -2.42 38.25 55.91
N ALA A 109 -1.65 37.98 56.95
CA ALA A 109 -2.16 37.50 58.24
C ALA A 109 -3.15 38.50 58.87
N GLU A 110 -2.89 39.80 58.78
CA GLU A 110 -3.81 40.82 59.28
C GLU A 110 -5.12 40.86 58.48
N LEU A 111 -5.06 40.78 57.14
CA LEU A 111 -6.26 40.76 56.31
C LEU A 111 -7.08 39.48 56.55
N LEU A 112 -6.44 38.32 56.67
CA LEU A 112 -7.12 37.03 56.89
C LEU A 112 -7.94 36.99 58.19
N ARG A 113 -7.64 37.82 59.20
CA ARG A 113 -8.43 37.93 60.43
C ARG A 113 -9.82 38.53 60.20
N HIS A 114 -9.97 39.34 59.17
CA HIS A 114 -11.21 40.07 58.87
C HIS A 114 -11.93 39.54 57.63
N LEU A 115 -11.29 38.73 56.78
CA LEU A 115 -11.95 38.15 55.60
C LEU A 115 -12.61 36.80 55.88
N ASP A 116 -13.78 36.59 55.29
CA ASP A 116 -14.44 35.29 55.22
C ASP A 116 -13.88 34.41 54.08
N ALA A 117 -14.21 33.12 54.10
CA ALA A 117 -13.75 32.15 53.10
C ALA A 117 -14.03 32.56 51.64
N GLU A 118 -15.17 33.21 51.38
CA GLU A 118 -15.53 33.72 50.05
C GLU A 118 -14.66 34.89 49.61
N GLY A 119 -14.31 35.79 50.53
CA GLY A 119 -13.45 36.94 50.25
C GLY A 119 -12.01 36.53 49.94
N ILE A 120 -11.50 35.48 50.58
CA ILE A 120 -10.14 34.95 50.31
C ILE A 120 -10.10 34.22 48.96
N ALA A 121 -11.20 33.56 48.59
CA ALA A 121 -11.36 32.87 47.31
C ALA A 121 -11.78 33.81 46.15
N ALA A 122 -11.87 35.12 46.41
CA ALA A 122 -12.19 36.10 45.38
C ALA A 122 -11.11 36.12 44.30
N LYS A 123 -11.57 36.13 43.04
CA LYS A 123 -10.69 36.06 41.86
C LYS A 123 -10.51 37.43 41.24
N ASN A 124 -9.30 37.72 40.82
CA ASN A 124 -9.02 38.91 40.01
C ASN A 124 -9.60 38.78 38.59
N ARG A 125 -9.51 39.85 37.77
CA ARG A 125 -9.97 39.81 36.36
C ARG A 125 -9.30 38.74 35.51
N SER A 126 -8.11 38.29 35.90
CA SER A 126 -7.40 37.19 35.24
C SER A 126 -7.89 35.81 35.69
N GLY A 127 -8.85 35.74 36.62
CA GLY A 127 -9.45 34.53 37.14
C GLY A 127 -8.62 33.82 38.20
N TYR A 128 -7.58 34.46 38.77
CA TYR A 128 -6.74 33.89 39.82
C TYR A 128 -7.16 34.43 41.20
N ASP A 129 -7.20 33.55 42.20
CA ASP A 129 -7.30 33.96 43.60
C ASP A 129 -5.92 34.25 44.20
N ALA A 130 -5.92 34.71 45.46
CA ALA A 130 -4.69 35.06 46.17
C ALA A 130 -3.73 33.88 46.34
N LEU A 131 -4.24 32.65 46.51
CA LEU A 131 -3.39 31.47 46.68
C LEU A 131 -2.68 31.10 45.36
N HIS A 132 -3.39 31.19 44.22
CA HIS A 132 -2.79 31.00 42.91
C HIS A 132 -1.70 32.02 42.61
N VAL A 133 -1.90 33.28 43.01
CA VAL A 133 -0.91 34.34 42.83
C VAL A 133 0.31 34.08 43.72
N ALA A 134 0.12 33.76 45.01
CA ALA A 134 1.22 33.37 45.90
C ALA A 134 1.99 32.15 45.37
N ALA A 135 1.29 31.14 44.85
CA ALA A 135 1.90 29.94 44.27
C ALA A 135 2.69 30.24 42.98
N ARG A 136 2.21 31.19 42.18
CA ARG A 136 2.85 31.61 40.93
C ARG A 136 4.12 32.43 41.17
N GLU A 137 4.17 33.20 42.26
CA GLU A 137 5.34 34.02 42.61
C GLU A 137 6.31 33.31 43.58
N GLY A 138 5.89 32.19 44.19
CA GLY A 138 6.76 31.32 44.98
C GLY A 138 6.78 31.60 46.48
N HIS A 139 5.79 32.34 46.99
CA HIS A 139 5.73 32.77 48.39
C HIS A 139 5.17 31.66 49.30
N HIS A 140 5.97 30.63 49.55
CA HIS A 140 5.57 29.44 50.33
C HIS A 140 5.07 29.78 51.76
N VAL A 141 5.68 30.74 52.45
CA VAL A 141 5.28 31.14 53.81
C VAL A 141 3.89 31.77 53.83
N VAL A 142 3.60 32.63 52.84
CA VAL A 142 2.26 33.22 52.68
C VAL A 142 1.23 32.14 52.38
N MET A 143 1.56 31.17 51.52
CA MET A 143 0.67 30.05 51.24
C MET A 143 0.40 29.19 52.46
N GLN A 144 1.42 28.93 53.29
CA GLN A 144 1.27 28.17 54.53
C GLN A 144 0.26 28.84 55.47
N GLU A 145 0.36 30.16 55.62
CA GLU A 145 -0.56 30.94 56.45
C GLU A 145 -1.99 30.94 55.88
N MET A 146 -2.14 31.11 54.57
CA MET A 146 -3.45 31.05 53.91
C MET A 146 -4.11 29.66 54.01
N LEU A 147 -3.33 28.59 53.87
CA LEU A 147 -3.81 27.21 53.95
C LEU A 147 -4.11 26.79 55.39
N LEU A 148 -3.47 27.40 56.39
CA LEU A 148 -3.82 27.24 57.81
C LEU A 148 -5.22 27.79 58.10
N HIS A 149 -5.56 28.94 57.51
CA HIS A 149 -6.88 29.56 57.65
C HIS A 149 -7.96 28.81 56.85
N ASN A 150 -7.68 28.44 55.59
CA ASN A 150 -8.62 27.70 54.76
C ASN A 150 -7.91 26.71 53.82
N ARG A 151 -7.92 25.43 54.20
CA ARG A 151 -7.34 24.35 53.39
C ARG A 151 -8.01 24.15 52.03
N LEU A 152 -9.28 24.52 51.87
CA LEU A 152 -10.02 24.32 50.62
C LEU A 152 -9.50 25.20 49.48
N LEU A 153 -8.73 26.25 49.80
CA LEU A 153 -8.09 27.10 48.80
C LEU A 153 -7.15 26.31 47.88
N ALA A 154 -6.55 25.21 48.34
CA ALA A 154 -5.68 24.38 47.52
C ALA A 154 -6.39 23.75 46.30
N LYS A 155 -7.72 23.53 46.39
CA LYS A 155 -8.56 22.92 45.33
C LYS A 155 -9.21 23.95 44.39
N THR A 156 -8.98 25.23 44.63
CA THR A 156 -9.53 26.28 43.77
C THR A 156 -9.01 26.16 42.34
N PHE A 157 -9.81 26.62 41.39
CA PHE A 157 -9.45 26.62 39.97
C PHE A 157 -9.29 28.03 39.47
N GLY A 158 -8.10 28.35 38.98
CA GLY A 158 -7.82 29.52 38.17
C GLY A 158 -8.38 29.39 36.74
N PRO A 159 -7.99 30.29 35.83
CA PRO A 159 -8.39 30.22 34.43
C PRO A 159 -7.92 28.91 33.78
N ALA A 160 -8.75 28.36 32.90
CA ALA A 160 -8.53 27.10 32.19
C ALA A 160 -8.23 25.89 33.12
N SER A 161 -8.92 25.84 34.26
CA SER A 161 -8.78 24.81 35.30
C SER A 161 -7.35 24.66 35.82
N THR A 162 -6.62 25.78 35.93
CA THR A 162 -5.27 25.79 36.53
C THR A 162 -5.42 25.63 38.03
N THR A 163 -4.64 24.74 38.66
CA THR A 163 -4.54 24.62 40.12
C THR A 163 -3.30 25.37 40.64
N PRO A 164 -3.24 25.71 41.95
CA PRO A 164 -2.05 26.32 42.55
C PRO A 164 -0.78 25.49 42.33
N LEU A 165 -0.90 24.15 42.39
CA LEU A 165 0.19 23.21 42.11
C LEU A 165 0.72 23.36 40.67
N ILE A 166 -0.16 23.50 39.69
CA ILE A 166 0.23 23.70 38.28
C ILE A 166 0.93 25.06 38.09
N SER A 167 0.45 26.11 38.76
CA SER A 167 1.10 27.44 38.73
C SER A 167 2.53 27.38 39.28
N ALA A 168 2.72 26.77 40.45
CA ALA A 168 4.03 26.62 41.07
C ALA A 168 4.98 25.73 40.24
N ALA A 169 4.47 24.59 39.74
CA ALA A 169 5.24 23.67 38.89
C ALA A 169 5.65 24.30 37.55
N MET A 170 4.84 25.18 36.98
CA MET A 170 5.16 25.90 35.74
C MET A 170 6.25 26.97 35.96
N ARG A 171 6.27 27.60 37.14
CA ARG A 171 7.21 28.68 37.48
C ARG A 171 8.51 28.19 38.12
N GLY A 172 8.53 26.99 38.67
CA GLY A 172 9.74 26.38 39.23
C GLY A 172 9.91 26.56 40.74
N HIS A 173 8.83 26.83 41.46
CA HIS A 173 8.89 27.06 42.90
C HIS A 173 8.83 25.74 43.68
N THR A 174 9.99 25.10 43.86
CA THR A 174 10.12 23.78 44.48
C THR A 174 9.52 23.70 45.88
N GLU A 175 9.75 24.70 46.72
CA GLU A 175 9.26 24.70 48.11
C GLU A 175 7.74 24.82 48.19
N VAL A 176 7.12 25.61 47.30
CA VAL A 176 5.66 25.65 47.18
C VAL A 176 5.10 24.31 46.71
N VAL A 177 5.75 23.66 45.74
CA VAL A 177 5.32 22.34 45.27
C VAL A 177 5.40 21.33 46.40
N LYS A 178 6.50 21.25 47.15
CA LYS A 178 6.64 20.35 48.30
C LYS A 178 5.54 20.58 49.34
N LEU A 179 5.28 21.82 49.73
CA LEU A 179 4.21 22.18 50.65
C LEU A 179 2.83 21.68 50.17
N LEU A 180 2.52 21.87 48.88
CA LEU A 180 1.25 21.40 48.31
C LEU A 180 1.18 19.86 48.20
N LEU A 181 2.31 19.18 47.98
CA LEU A 181 2.38 17.71 47.93
C LEU A 181 2.27 17.06 49.31
N GLU A 182 2.76 17.73 50.35
CA GLU A 182 2.54 17.33 51.75
C GLU A 182 1.05 17.41 52.12
N LEU A 183 0.34 18.40 51.56
CA LEU A 183 -1.09 18.66 51.79
C LEU A 183 -2.03 18.00 50.76
N ASP A 184 -1.54 17.02 50.00
CA ASP A 184 -2.24 16.40 48.87
C ASP A 184 -3.39 15.45 49.26
N ASP A 185 -4.13 15.75 50.33
CA ASP A 185 -5.33 15.00 50.74
C ASP A 185 -6.47 15.12 49.70
N PHE A 186 -6.35 16.05 48.74
CA PHE A 186 -7.37 16.41 47.76
C PHE A 186 -7.10 15.87 46.35
N GLY A 187 -6.00 15.13 46.12
CA GLY A 187 -5.63 14.59 44.81
C GLY A 187 -5.23 15.67 43.80
N LEU A 188 -4.55 16.73 44.25
CA LEU A 188 -4.09 17.86 43.44
C LEU A 188 -3.13 17.42 42.32
N VAL A 189 -2.33 16.37 42.58
CA VAL A 189 -1.39 15.79 41.61
C VAL A 189 -2.11 15.22 40.38
N GLU A 190 -3.31 14.68 40.57
CA GLU A 190 -4.10 14.06 39.50
C GLU A 190 -4.82 15.09 38.62
N MET A 191 -4.98 16.32 39.12
CA MET A 191 -5.73 17.38 38.45
C MET A 191 -4.97 17.88 37.22
N ALA A 192 -5.72 18.18 36.17
CA ALA A 192 -5.18 18.67 34.91
C ALA A 192 -5.97 19.89 34.42
N LYS A 193 -5.29 20.74 33.65
CA LYS A 193 -5.93 21.85 32.94
C LYS A 193 -6.90 21.34 31.87
N ASP A 194 -7.67 22.25 31.30
CA ASP A 194 -8.60 21.96 30.20
C ASP A 194 -7.95 21.31 28.97
N ASN A 195 -6.64 21.43 28.78
CA ASN A 195 -5.91 20.77 27.70
C ASN A 195 -5.39 19.36 28.07
N GLY A 196 -5.72 18.85 29.26
CA GLY A 196 -5.28 17.57 29.80
C GLY A 196 -3.87 17.58 30.39
N LYS A 197 -3.19 18.72 30.48
CA LYS A 197 -1.85 18.80 31.07
C LYS A 197 -1.91 18.96 32.58
N ASN A 198 -1.25 18.06 33.28
CA ASN A 198 -1.02 18.11 34.73
C ASN A 198 0.26 18.90 35.08
N ALA A 199 0.57 19.01 36.38
CA ALA A 199 1.76 19.71 36.88
C ALA A 199 3.08 19.16 36.30
N LEU A 200 3.20 17.83 36.17
CA LEU A 200 4.40 17.16 35.62
C LEU A 200 4.68 17.57 34.17
N HIS A 201 3.65 17.72 33.32
CA HIS A 201 3.82 18.18 31.94
C HIS A 201 4.43 19.59 31.87
N PHE A 202 4.07 20.48 32.78
CA PHE A 202 4.60 21.85 32.82
C PHE A 202 6.00 21.88 33.41
N ALA A 203 6.24 21.21 34.54
CA ALA A 203 7.57 21.11 35.15
C ALA A 203 8.58 20.50 34.17
N ALA A 204 8.19 19.43 33.47
CA ALA A 204 9.04 18.77 32.49
C ALA A 204 9.39 19.69 31.31
N ARG A 205 8.42 20.47 30.78
CA ARG A 205 8.68 21.41 29.69
C ARG A 205 9.66 22.51 30.08
N GLN A 206 9.53 23.02 31.30
CA GLN A 206 10.29 24.17 31.79
C GLN A 206 11.66 23.79 32.34
N GLY A 207 11.92 22.48 32.52
CA GLY A 207 13.24 21.99 32.93
C GLY A 207 13.44 21.88 34.44
N HIS A 208 12.36 21.86 35.23
CA HIS A 208 12.42 21.88 36.70
C HIS A 208 12.61 20.47 37.28
N VAL A 209 13.85 20.00 37.32
CA VAL A 209 14.21 18.61 37.70
C VAL A 209 13.72 18.23 39.09
N GLU A 210 13.94 19.07 40.10
CA GLU A 210 13.58 18.75 41.49
C GLU A 210 12.06 18.64 41.69
N ILE A 211 11.29 19.45 40.95
CA ILE A 211 9.82 19.35 40.94
C ILE A 211 9.36 18.06 40.24
N VAL A 212 10.02 17.68 39.14
CA VAL A 212 9.73 16.43 38.43
C VAL A 212 9.96 15.23 39.35
N LYS A 213 11.09 15.18 40.07
CA LYS A 213 11.37 14.14 41.06
C LYS A 213 10.32 14.10 42.17
N ALA A 214 10.03 15.25 42.80
CA ALA A 214 9.04 15.32 43.89
C ALA A 214 7.63 14.86 43.45
N LEU A 215 7.20 15.20 42.24
CA LEU A 215 5.92 14.76 41.69
C LEU A 215 5.89 13.25 41.41
N LEU A 216 6.99 12.68 40.92
CA LEU A 216 7.10 11.25 40.61
C LEU A 216 7.27 10.40 41.87
N GLU A 217 7.93 10.93 42.92
CA GLU A 217 8.00 10.31 44.24
C GLU A 217 6.61 10.19 44.87
N LYS A 218 5.74 11.19 44.66
CA LYS A 218 4.36 11.17 45.15
C LYS A 218 3.46 10.24 44.33
N ASP A 219 3.50 10.31 43.00
CA ASP A 219 2.77 9.42 42.10
C ASP A 219 3.61 9.02 40.87
N PRO A 220 4.22 7.82 40.87
CA PRO A 220 4.99 7.32 39.72
C PRO A 220 4.14 7.15 38.44
N GLN A 221 2.83 6.90 38.56
CA GLN A 221 1.95 6.69 37.40
C GLN A 221 1.72 7.97 36.60
N LEU A 222 2.05 9.13 37.18
CA LEU A 222 1.92 10.43 36.56
C LEU A 222 2.74 10.56 35.26
N ALA A 223 3.87 9.85 35.17
CA ALA A 223 4.73 9.81 33.98
C ALA A 223 4.01 9.26 32.73
N ARG A 224 3.05 8.33 32.93
CA ARG A 224 2.29 7.68 31.87
C ARG A 224 1.04 8.44 31.45
N ARG A 225 0.60 9.45 32.20
CA ARG A 225 -0.61 10.21 31.85
C ARG A 225 -0.38 11.06 30.61
N ASN A 226 -1.38 11.09 29.73
CA ASN A 226 -1.34 11.82 28.47
C ASN A 226 -2.22 13.08 28.51
N ASP A 227 -1.77 14.12 27.82
CA ASP A 227 -2.61 15.29 27.54
C ASP A 227 -3.65 15.02 26.43
N LYS A 228 -4.49 16.02 26.10
CA LYS A 228 -5.51 15.88 25.03
C LYS A 228 -4.90 15.62 23.64
N LYS A 229 -3.60 15.83 23.43
CA LYS A 229 -2.87 15.50 22.19
C LYS A 229 -2.19 14.12 22.26
N GLY A 230 -2.39 13.37 23.35
CA GLY A 230 -1.75 12.09 23.59
C GLY A 230 -0.30 12.22 24.06
N GLN A 231 0.17 13.41 24.42
CA GLN A 231 1.57 13.64 24.77
C GLN A 231 1.79 13.39 26.26
N THR A 232 2.82 12.61 26.59
CA THR A 232 3.28 12.37 27.98
C THR A 232 4.19 13.50 28.48
N ALA A 233 4.58 13.44 29.75
CA ALA A 233 5.57 14.36 30.32
C ALA A 233 6.91 14.33 29.56
N LEU A 234 7.36 13.16 29.08
CA LEU A 234 8.57 13.03 28.26
C LEU A 234 8.47 13.81 26.95
N HIS A 235 7.31 13.79 26.29
CA HIS A 235 7.06 14.60 25.08
C HIS A 235 7.09 16.11 25.35
N MET A 236 6.84 16.54 26.59
CA MET A 236 7.01 17.94 26.99
C MET A 236 8.47 18.26 27.29
N ALA A 237 9.19 17.36 27.96
CA ALA A 237 10.62 17.49 28.27
C ALA A 237 11.45 17.72 27.00
N VAL A 238 11.22 16.91 25.96
CA VAL A 238 11.93 17.04 24.67
C VAL A 238 11.63 18.33 23.90
N LYS A 239 10.58 19.07 24.26
CA LYS A 239 10.31 20.41 23.69
C LYS A 239 11.07 21.50 24.45
N GLY A 240 11.41 21.24 25.71
CA GLY A 240 12.31 22.06 26.51
C GLY A 240 13.75 21.90 26.04
N THR A 241 14.68 22.20 26.94
CA THR A 241 16.14 22.14 26.70
C THR A 241 16.89 21.32 27.74
N ASN A 242 16.28 20.99 28.88
CA ASN A 242 16.97 20.32 29.98
C ASN A 242 16.99 18.79 29.81
N CYS A 243 18.18 18.22 29.63
CA CYS A 243 18.40 16.78 29.52
C CYS A 243 18.23 16.03 30.85
N ASP A 244 18.40 16.69 32.00
CA ASP A 244 18.30 16.03 33.31
C ASP A 244 16.87 15.65 33.65
N VAL A 245 15.90 16.43 33.16
CA VAL A 245 14.48 16.07 33.25
C VAL A 245 14.18 14.80 32.48
N LEU A 246 14.80 14.60 31.31
CA LEU A 246 14.62 13.37 30.55
C LEU A 246 15.13 12.17 31.35
N ARG A 247 16.32 12.29 31.94
CA ARG A 247 16.90 11.22 32.78
C ARG A 247 15.98 10.92 33.95
N ALA A 248 15.57 11.93 34.71
CA ALA A 248 14.66 11.76 35.86
C ALA A 248 13.33 11.06 35.49
N LEU A 249 12.75 11.39 34.33
CA LEU A 249 11.52 10.74 33.86
C LEU A 249 11.74 9.28 33.45
N VAL A 250 12.85 8.98 32.78
CA VAL A 250 13.19 7.63 32.30
C VAL A 250 13.65 6.74 33.45
N ASP A 251 14.39 7.29 34.42
CA ASP A 251 14.80 6.58 35.63
C ASP A 251 13.59 6.16 36.47
N ALA A 252 12.53 6.98 36.48
CA ALA A 252 11.27 6.64 37.15
C ALA A 252 10.46 5.56 36.40
N ASP A 253 10.41 5.61 35.06
CA ASP A 253 9.74 4.61 34.24
C ASP A 253 10.33 4.53 32.82
N PRO A 254 11.19 3.54 32.53
CA PRO A 254 11.83 3.40 31.22
C PRO A 254 10.84 3.16 30.06
N ALA A 255 9.66 2.60 30.36
CA ALA A 255 8.68 2.25 29.34
C ALA A 255 8.09 3.47 28.61
N ILE A 256 8.20 4.67 29.19
CA ILE A 256 7.63 5.89 28.60
C ILE A 256 8.32 6.34 27.30
N VAL A 257 9.55 5.88 27.04
CA VAL A 257 10.38 6.36 25.91
C VAL A 257 9.74 6.03 24.57
N MET A 258 9.08 4.87 24.48
CA MET A 258 8.43 4.38 23.26
C MET A 258 6.93 4.72 23.17
N LEU A 259 6.34 5.34 24.19
CA LEU A 259 4.92 5.71 24.14
C LEU A 259 4.68 6.74 23.02
N PRO A 260 3.76 6.49 22.08
CA PRO A 260 3.45 7.44 21.01
C PRO A 260 2.38 8.46 21.42
N ASP A 261 2.44 9.66 20.83
CA ASP A 261 1.33 10.62 20.86
C ASP A 261 0.19 10.24 19.90
N LYS A 262 -0.91 11.02 19.84
CA LYS A 262 -2.06 10.73 18.96
C LYS A 262 -1.70 10.65 17.47
N ASN A 263 -0.57 11.23 17.08
CA ASN A 263 -0.07 11.22 15.70
C ASN A 263 0.98 10.11 15.48
N GLY A 264 1.21 9.24 16.48
CA GLY A 264 2.21 8.20 16.43
C GLY A 264 3.64 8.71 16.66
N ASN A 265 3.84 9.95 17.09
CA ASN A 265 5.20 10.45 17.35
C ASN A 265 5.69 9.93 18.70
N THR A 266 6.85 9.29 18.72
CA THR A 266 7.61 9.06 19.97
C THR A 266 8.37 10.33 20.39
N ALA A 267 8.96 10.32 21.58
CA ALA A 267 9.80 11.41 22.08
C ALA A 267 10.93 11.80 21.10
N LEU A 268 11.55 10.82 20.45
CA LEU A 268 12.61 11.01 19.45
C LEU A 268 12.13 11.82 18.23
N HIS A 269 10.94 11.52 17.70
CA HIS A 269 10.34 12.26 16.59
C HIS A 269 10.07 13.72 16.97
N VAL A 270 9.59 13.97 18.20
CA VAL A 270 9.31 15.32 18.68
C VAL A 270 10.59 16.12 18.90
N ALA A 271 11.62 15.51 19.50
CA ALA A 271 12.94 16.11 19.71
C ALA A 271 13.58 16.53 18.37
N THR A 272 13.53 15.63 17.39
CA THR A 272 14.02 15.87 16.02
C THR A 272 13.29 17.05 15.38
N ARG A 273 11.95 17.05 15.40
CA ARG A 273 11.13 18.14 14.86
C ARG A 273 11.38 19.50 15.55
N LYS A 274 11.83 19.48 16.81
CA LYS A 274 12.17 20.68 17.58
C LYS A 274 13.64 21.09 17.50
N LYS A 275 14.44 20.41 16.67
CA LYS A 275 15.86 20.70 16.46
C LYS A 275 16.67 20.66 17.76
N ARG A 276 16.44 19.64 18.60
CA ARG A 276 17.13 19.46 19.88
C ARG A 276 18.20 18.38 19.78
N ALA A 277 19.37 18.72 19.22
CA ALA A 277 20.46 17.76 18.95
C ALA A 277 20.93 17.02 20.21
N GLU A 278 21.20 17.75 21.29
CA GLU A 278 21.62 17.17 22.57
C GLU A 278 20.60 16.16 23.14
N ILE A 279 19.31 16.52 23.09
CA ILE A 279 18.22 15.67 23.55
C ILE A 279 18.09 14.42 22.69
N VAL A 280 18.25 14.55 21.36
CA VAL A 280 18.26 13.41 20.43
C VAL A 280 19.42 12.46 20.78
N ALA A 281 20.62 12.99 21.02
CA ALA A 281 21.77 12.18 21.43
C ALA A 281 21.55 11.48 22.77
N VAL A 282 20.92 12.14 23.75
CA VAL A 282 20.57 11.51 25.03
C VAL A 282 19.55 10.39 24.83
N LEU A 283 18.47 10.63 24.08
CA LEU A 283 17.43 9.62 23.82
C LEU A 283 17.99 8.37 23.13
N LEU A 284 18.87 8.53 22.16
CA LEU A 284 19.46 7.40 21.42
C LEU A 284 20.45 6.57 22.25
N ARG A 285 20.99 7.13 23.33
CA ARG A 285 21.81 6.39 24.31
C ARG A 285 20.98 5.59 25.32
N LEU A 286 19.66 5.80 25.38
CA LEU A 286 18.79 5.02 26.26
C LEU A 286 18.57 3.61 25.68
N PRO A 287 18.59 2.56 26.53
CA PRO A 287 18.58 1.16 26.07
C PRO A 287 17.31 0.77 25.32
N ASP A 288 16.15 1.33 25.69
CA ASP A 288 14.84 0.96 25.11
C ASP A 288 14.43 1.85 23.92
N THR A 289 15.34 2.66 23.37
CA THR A 289 15.03 3.55 22.25
C THR A 289 15.08 2.84 20.91
N HIS A 290 13.91 2.61 20.30
CA HIS A 290 13.82 2.14 18.92
C HIS A 290 14.01 3.29 17.92
N VAL A 291 15.23 3.40 17.35
CA VAL A 291 15.64 4.47 16.43
C VAL A 291 14.75 4.58 15.18
N ASN A 292 14.35 3.43 14.63
CA ASN A 292 13.57 3.33 13.39
C ASN A 292 12.05 3.20 13.65
N ALA A 293 11.56 3.75 14.77
CA ALA A 293 10.13 3.76 15.04
C ALA A 293 9.40 4.60 13.98
N LEU A 294 8.19 4.18 13.59
CA LEU A 294 7.40 4.86 12.56
C LEU A 294 6.25 5.65 13.18
N THR A 295 6.05 6.86 12.69
CA THR A 295 4.84 7.64 12.96
C THR A 295 3.63 7.10 12.21
N ARG A 296 2.42 7.63 12.48
CA ARG A 296 1.21 7.28 11.71
C ARG A 296 1.33 7.62 10.22
N ASP A 297 2.18 8.57 9.87
CA ASP A 297 2.46 8.96 8.48
C ASP A 297 3.60 8.13 7.85
N HIS A 298 4.01 7.02 8.48
CA HIS A 298 5.12 6.17 8.04
C HIS A 298 6.44 6.94 7.85
N LYS A 299 6.72 7.90 8.73
CA LYS A 299 8.01 8.61 8.78
C LYS A 299 8.80 8.17 9.99
N THR A 300 10.10 7.96 9.78
CA THR A 300 11.10 7.76 10.84
C THR A 300 11.57 9.11 11.39
N ALA A 301 12.33 9.11 12.49
CA ALA A 301 13.01 10.31 12.96
C ALA A 301 13.96 10.89 11.90
N TYR A 302 14.64 10.03 11.11
CA TYR A 302 15.53 10.47 10.04
C TYR A 302 14.78 11.18 8.90
N ASP A 303 13.61 10.68 8.50
CA ASP A 303 12.76 11.34 7.48
C ASP A 303 12.28 12.71 7.97
N ILE A 304 11.99 12.85 9.28
CA ILE A 304 11.65 14.15 9.86
C ILE A 304 12.85 15.10 9.81
N ALA A 305 14.06 14.62 10.13
CA ALA A 305 15.28 15.42 10.09
C ALA A 305 15.59 15.93 8.67
N GLU A 306 15.40 15.10 7.64
CA GLU A 306 15.56 15.51 6.23
C GLU A 306 14.53 16.55 5.78
N GLY A 307 13.32 16.55 6.36
CA GLY A 307 12.28 17.53 6.06
C GLY A 307 12.45 18.88 6.73
N LEU A 308 13.45 19.06 7.61
CA LEU A 308 13.69 20.33 8.30
C LEU A 308 14.50 21.29 7.42
N PRO A 309 14.32 22.63 7.59
CA PRO A 309 15.18 23.60 6.94
C PRO A 309 16.64 23.40 7.32
N LEU A 310 17.53 23.46 6.32
CA LEU A 310 18.98 23.33 6.47
C LEU A 310 19.51 24.33 7.51
N CYS A 311 19.92 23.80 8.65
CA CYS A 311 20.60 24.49 9.72
C CYS A 311 21.62 23.55 10.37
N GLU A 312 22.59 24.10 11.09
CA GLU A 312 23.66 23.34 11.76
C GLU A 312 23.09 22.22 12.62
N GLU A 313 22.06 22.52 13.42
CA GLU A 313 21.42 21.55 14.32
C GLU A 313 20.69 20.44 13.56
N SER A 314 20.15 20.72 12.37
CA SER A 314 19.50 19.68 11.55
C SER A 314 20.51 18.72 10.92
N CYS A 315 21.69 19.22 10.54
CA CYS A 315 22.79 18.39 10.04
C CYS A 315 23.34 17.53 11.18
N GLU A 316 23.60 18.14 12.34
CA GLU A 316 24.05 17.42 13.53
C GLU A 316 23.08 16.31 13.94
N ILE A 317 21.77 16.58 13.95
CA ILE A 317 20.74 15.56 14.23
C ILE A 317 20.77 14.43 13.20
N LYS A 318 20.94 14.74 11.91
CA LYS A 318 21.06 13.71 10.86
C LYS A 318 22.29 12.84 11.07
N ASP A 319 23.42 13.45 11.40
CA ASP A 319 24.67 12.72 11.66
C ASP A 319 24.52 11.81 12.88
N ILE A 320 23.99 12.34 13.99
CA ILE A 320 23.72 11.57 15.21
C ILE A 320 22.77 10.38 14.91
N LEU A 321 21.67 10.63 14.19
CA LEU A 321 20.71 9.58 13.83
C LEU A 321 21.36 8.51 12.94
N SER A 322 22.16 8.92 11.95
CA SER A 322 22.86 7.99 11.05
C SER A 322 23.87 7.10 11.79
N GLN A 323 24.61 7.67 12.75
CA GLN A 323 25.57 6.93 13.59
C GLN A 323 24.88 5.85 14.44
N HIS A 324 23.62 6.08 14.83
CA HIS A 324 22.81 5.14 15.61
C HIS A 324 21.94 4.23 14.72
N GLY A 325 22.23 4.13 13.41
CA GLY A 325 21.55 3.21 12.50
C GLY A 325 20.13 3.63 12.09
N ALA A 326 19.81 4.93 12.16
CA ALA A 326 18.55 5.43 11.63
C ALA A 326 18.53 5.32 10.10
N LEU A 327 17.46 4.72 9.58
CA LEU A 327 17.23 4.55 8.15
C LEU A 327 16.01 5.36 7.73
N ARG A 328 15.89 5.64 6.43
CA ARG A 328 14.66 6.21 5.87
C ARG A 328 13.54 5.19 5.92
N SER A 329 12.29 5.65 6.01
CA SER A 329 11.14 4.73 6.02
C SER A 329 11.06 3.80 4.80
N ARG A 330 11.46 4.31 3.62
CA ARG A 330 11.53 3.54 2.37
C ARG A 330 12.61 2.44 2.37
N GLU A 331 13.65 2.60 3.18
CA GLU A 331 14.78 1.66 3.25
C GLU A 331 14.49 0.50 4.20
N LEU A 332 13.60 0.69 5.18
CA LEU A 332 13.22 -0.36 6.15
C LEU A 332 12.54 -1.60 5.54
N ASN A 333 11.87 -1.46 4.39
CA ASN A 333 11.07 -2.54 3.77
C ASN A 333 11.58 -3.01 2.39
N GLN A 334 12.73 -2.51 1.92
CA GLN A 334 13.30 -2.83 0.60
C GLN A 334 13.24 -4.33 0.22
N PRO A 335 13.66 -5.29 1.06
CA PRO A 335 13.69 -6.68 0.62
C PRO A 335 12.30 -7.27 0.36
N ARG A 336 11.25 -6.78 1.04
CA ARG A 336 9.87 -7.23 0.80
C ARG A 336 9.27 -6.62 -0.46
N ASP A 337 9.56 -5.34 -0.70
CA ASP A 337 9.03 -4.63 -1.86
C ASP A 337 9.71 -5.07 -3.17
N GLU A 338 11.02 -5.33 -3.13
CA GLU A 338 11.76 -5.93 -4.24
C GLU A 338 11.24 -7.33 -4.57
N LEU A 339 11.04 -8.18 -3.56
CA LEU A 339 10.46 -9.51 -3.75
C LEU A 339 9.03 -9.44 -4.31
N ARG A 340 8.21 -8.50 -3.82
CA ARG A 340 6.85 -8.32 -4.35
C ARG A 340 6.89 -7.88 -5.81
N LYS A 341 7.84 -7.01 -6.17
CA LYS A 341 8.04 -6.56 -7.55
C LYS A 341 8.45 -7.72 -8.46
N THR A 342 9.44 -8.52 -8.06
CA THR A 342 9.87 -9.69 -8.85
C THR A 342 8.74 -10.72 -9.01
N VAL A 343 7.97 -10.99 -7.95
CA VAL A 343 6.79 -11.88 -8.03
C VAL A 343 5.75 -11.33 -9.01
N THR A 344 5.51 -10.00 -9.02
CA THR A 344 4.58 -9.41 -9.97
C THR A 344 5.08 -9.46 -11.42
N GLU A 345 6.39 -9.28 -11.64
CA GLU A 345 7.01 -9.41 -12.97
C GLU A 345 6.89 -10.85 -13.48
N ILE A 346 7.26 -11.85 -12.66
CA ILE A 346 7.11 -13.27 -13.01
C ILE A 346 5.66 -13.62 -13.35
N LYS A 347 4.69 -13.14 -12.54
CA LYS A 347 3.27 -13.37 -12.81
C LYS A 347 2.84 -12.81 -14.17
N LYS A 348 3.33 -11.61 -14.51
CA LYS A 348 3.02 -10.95 -15.78
C LYS A 348 3.64 -11.73 -16.95
N ASP A 349 4.89 -12.16 -16.82
CA ASP A 349 5.60 -12.91 -17.86
C ASP A 349 4.99 -14.30 -18.10
N VAL A 350 4.61 -15.00 -17.03
CA VAL A 350 3.89 -16.28 -17.17
C VAL A 350 2.55 -16.07 -17.88
N HIS A 351 1.82 -15.00 -17.57
CA HIS A 351 0.56 -14.69 -18.24
C HIS A 351 0.74 -14.42 -19.73
N THR A 352 1.75 -13.63 -20.11
CA THR A 352 2.03 -13.32 -21.52
C THR A 352 2.49 -14.56 -22.29
N GLN A 353 3.33 -15.41 -21.70
CA GLN A 353 3.74 -16.69 -22.30
C GLN A 353 2.55 -17.62 -22.52
N LEU A 354 1.63 -17.74 -21.56
CA LEU A 354 0.43 -18.56 -21.71
C LEU A 354 -0.50 -18.01 -22.80
N GLU A 355 -0.65 -16.69 -22.88
CA GLU A 355 -1.49 -16.06 -23.91
C GLU A 355 -0.90 -16.23 -25.32
N GLN A 356 0.41 -16.07 -25.48
CA GLN A 356 1.12 -16.38 -26.72
C GLN A 356 0.95 -17.85 -27.10
N THR A 357 1.18 -18.77 -26.17
CA THR A 357 0.99 -20.21 -26.39
C THR A 357 -0.43 -20.53 -26.87
N ARG A 358 -1.44 -19.89 -26.27
CA ARG A 358 -2.85 -20.05 -26.66
C ARG A 358 -3.13 -19.53 -28.08
N LYS A 359 -2.57 -18.37 -28.46
CA LYS A 359 -2.68 -17.81 -29.83
C LYS A 359 -1.99 -18.72 -30.85
N THR A 360 -0.79 -19.18 -30.56
CA THR A 360 -0.05 -20.13 -31.41
C THR A 360 -0.82 -21.42 -31.61
N ASN A 361 -1.41 -21.98 -30.55
CA ASN A 361 -2.18 -23.22 -30.65
C ASN A 361 -3.45 -23.04 -31.52
N LYS A 362 -4.14 -21.90 -31.42
CA LYS A 362 -5.26 -21.57 -32.32
C LYS A 362 -4.82 -21.50 -33.78
N ASN A 363 -3.69 -20.86 -34.06
CA ASN A 363 -3.16 -20.73 -35.42
C ASN A 363 -2.74 -22.10 -35.99
N VAL A 364 -2.06 -22.93 -35.20
CA VAL A 364 -1.67 -24.30 -35.58
C VAL A 364 -2.91 -25.16 -35.86
N HIS A 365 -3.97 -25.05 -35.05
CA HIS A 365 -5.22 -25.75 -35.30
C HIS A 365 -5.88 -25.30 -36.61
N GLY A 366 -5.86 -24.00 -36.91
CA GLY A 366 -6.33 -23.45 -38.19
C GLY A 366 -5.58 -24.03 -39.39
N ILE A 367 -4.24 -24.01 -39.34
CA ILE A 367 -3.36 -24.58 -40.37
C ILE A 367 -3.63 -26.09 -40.54
N ALA A 368 -3.75 -26.83 -39.44
CA ALA A 368 -4.03 -28.27 -39.48
C ALA A 368 -5.42 -28.59 -40.07
N LYS A 369 -6.41 -27.71 -39.89
CA LYS A 369 -7.73 -27.85 -40.50
C LYS A 369 -7.68 -27.59 -42.01
N GLU A 370 -6.96 -26.55 -42.43
CA GLU A 370 -6.80 -26.21 -43.84
C GLU A 370 -6.01 -27.28 -44.61
N LEU A 371 -4.93 -27.82 -44.02
CA LEU A 371 -4.17 -28.91 -44.61
C LEU A 371 -5.02 -30.18 -44.80
N ARG A 372 -5.88 -30.51 -43.82
CA ARG A 372 -6.82 -31.64 -43.95
C ARG A 372 -7.82 -31.42 -45.09
N LYS A 373 -8.28 -30.18 -45.28
CA LYS A 373 -9.17 -29.81 -46.39
C LYS A 373 -8.47 -30.00 -47.74
N LEU A 374 -7.26 -29.47 -47.91
CA LEU A 374 -6.45 -29.63 -49.13
C LEU A 374 -6.15 -31.09 -49.46
N HIS A 375 -5.78 -31.91 -48.46
CA HIS A 375 -5.56 -33.34 -48.69
C HIS A 375 -6.82 -34.07 -49.15
N ARG A 376 -8.00 -33.72 -48.60
CA ARG A 376 -9.28 -34.31 -49.02
C ARG A 376 -9.63 -33.90 -50.46
N GLU A 377 -9.44 -32.64 -50.81
CA GLU A 377 -9.65 -32.12 -52.16
C GLU A 377 -8.69 -32.77 -53.18
N GLY A 378 -7.41 -32.93 -52.83
CA GLY A 378 -6.42 -33.59 -53.68
C GLY A 378 -6.74 -35.07 -53.95
N ILE A 379 -7.20 -35.81 -52.94
CA ILE A 379 -7.64 -37.21 -53.11
C ILE A 379 -8.86 -37.27 -54.03
N ASN A 380 -9.88 -36.42 -53.81
CA ASN A 380 -11.08 -36.38 -54.66
C ASN A 380 -10.74 -36.11 -56.12
N ASN A 381 -9.83 -35.19 -56.40
CA ASN A 381 -9.42 -34.86 -57.76
C ASN A 381 -8.71 -36.04 -58.46
N ALA A 382 -7.77 -36.69 -57.77
CA ALA A 382 -7.05 -37.85 -58.29
C ALA A 382 -8.00 -39.02 -58.58
N THR A 383 -8.89 -39.31 -57.64
CA THR A 383 -9.96 -40.31 -57.76
C THR A 383 -10.81 -40.03 -59.02
N ASN A 384 -11.33 -38.80 -59.18
CA ASN A 384 -12.11 -38.42 -60.36
C ASN A 384 -11.35 -38.59 -61.69
N SER A 385 -10.06 -38.23 -61.72
CA SER A 385 -9.22 -38.42 -62.92
C SER A 385 -9.03 -39.90 -63.26
N VAL A 386 -8.81 -40.75 -62.25
CA VAL A 386 -8.64 -42.20 -62.44
C VAL A 386 -9.90 -42.85 -62.99
N THR A 387 -11.09 -42.46 -62.53
CA THR A 387 -12.36 -42.97 -63.07
C THR A 387 -12.51 -42.71 -64.56
N VAL A 388 -12.14 -41.51 -65.03
CA VAL A 388 -12.23 -41.18 -66.45
C VAL A 388 -11.34 -42.12 -67.28
N VAL A 389 -10.10 -42.33 -66.84
CA VAL A 389 -9.16 -43.25 -67.51
C VAL A 389 -9.66 -44.70 -67.47
N ALA A 390 -10.23 -45.15 -66.35
CA ALA A 390 -10.77 -46.50 -66.22
C ALA A 390 -11.94 -46.73 -67.19
N VAL A 391 -12.85 -45.76 -67.31
CA VAL A 391 -13.96 -45.80 -68.26
C VAL A 391 -13.44 -45.87 -69.70
N LEU A 392 -12.42 -45.07 -70.05
CA LEU A 392 -11.80 -45.11 -71.38
C LEU A 392 -11.18 -46.47 -71.72
N PHE A 393 -10.50 -47.13 -70.77
CA PHE A 393 -9.99 -48.48 -71.00
C PHE A 393 -11.11 -49.51 -71.15
N ALA A 394 -12.17 -49.41 -70.34
CA ALA A 394 -13.32 -50.29 -70.45
C ALA A 394 -14.03 -50.14 -71.80
N THR A 395 -14.22 -48.91 -72.31
CA THR A 395 -14.87 -48.68 -73.60
C THR A 395 -14.05 -49.23 -74.77
N VAL A 396 -12.73 -49.02 -74.77
CA VAL A 396 -11.83 -49.56 -75.80
C VAL A 396 -11.82 -51.09 -75.77
N ALA A 397 -11.67 -51.69 -74.59
CA ALA A 397 -11.67 -53.15 -74.45
C ALA A 397 -13.02 -53.77 -74.85
N PHE A 398 -14.13 -53.13 -74.47
CA PHE A 398 -15.48 -53.57 -74.84
C PHE A 398 -15.71 -53.51 -76.34
N ALA A 399 -15.33 -52.40 -77.00
CA ALA A 399 -15.45 -52.27 -78.46
C ALA A 399 -14.64 -53.36 -79.19
N ALA A 400 -13.45 -53.70 -78.68
CA ALA A 400 -12.59 -54.74 -79.24
C ALA A 400 -13.19 -56.16 -79.11
N ILE A 401 -14.10 -56.42 -78.17
CA ILE A 401 -14.82 -57.71 -78.06
C ILE A 401 -15.88 -57.86 -79.15
N PHE A 402 -16.58 -56.79 -79.54
CA PHE A 402 -17.62 -56.87 -80.59
C PHE A 402 -17.04 -56.79 -82.00
N THR A 403 -15.87 -56.17 -82.15
CA THR A 403 -15.16 -56.03 -83.43
C THR A 403 -13.92 -56.92 -83.46
N VAL A 404 -14.12 -58.23 -83.26
CA VAL A 404 -13.00 -59.16 -83.12
C VAL A 404 -12.17 -59.21 -84.41
N PRO A 405 -10.86 -58.94 -84.35
CA PRO A 405 -9.99 -59.05 -85.52
C PRO A 405 -9.90 -60.53 -85.96
N GLY A 406 -10.07 -60.78 -87.26
CA GLY A 406 -9.92 -62.13 -87.83
C GLY A 406 -11.04 -62.65 -88.72
N GLY A 407 -12.10 -61.86 -88.98
CA GLY A 407 -13.18 -62.21 -89.91
C GLY A 407 -14.05 -63.40 -89.46
N ASN A 408 -15.24 -63.54 -90.05
CA ASN A 408 -16.15 -64.65 -89.81
C ASN A 408 -16.46 -65.39 -91.13
N ALA A 409 -16.79 -66.68 -91.04
CA ALA A 409 -17.32 -67.47 -92.17
C ALA A 409 -18.84 -67.72 -92.00
N ASN A 410 -19.57 -66.73 -91.50
CA ASN A 410 -21.03 -66.76 -91.19
C ASN A 410 -21.51 -67.84 -90.20
N ASN A 411 -20.59 -68.49 -89.50
CA ASN A 411 -20.80 -69.54 -88.51
C ASN A 411 -20.59 -69.07 -87.06
N GLY A 412 -20.43 -67.76 -86.84
CA GLY A 412 -20.29 -67.15 -85.50
C GLY A 412 -18.94 -67.36 -84.82
N VAL A 413 -18.00 -68.08 -85.45
CA VAL A 413 -16.65 -68.35 -84.92
C VAL A 413 -15.62 -67.55 -85.73
N ALA A 414 -14.70 -66.86 -85.04
CA ALA A 414 -13.63 -66.13 -85.72
C ALA A 414 -12.64 -67.11 -86.38
N VAL A 415 -12.24 -66.84 -87.62
CA VAL A 415 -11.38 -67.74 -88.43
C VAL A 415 -10.03 -68.00 -87.75
N VAL A 416 -9.57 -67.06 -86.92
CA VAL A 416 -8.25 -67.06 -86.28
C VAL A 416 -8.30 -67.65 -84.85
N VAL A 417 -9.41 -68.26 -84.43
CA VAL A 417 -9.62 -68.79 -83.05
C VAL A 417 -8.51 -69.74 -82.58
N GLN A 418 -7.95 -70.55 -83.48
CA GLN A 418 -6.90 -71.51 -83.13
C GLN A 418 -5.50 -70.87 -82.97
N ALA A 419 -5.31 -69.62 -83.40
CA ALA A 419 -4.02 -68.95 -83.26
C ALA A 419 -3.73 -68.57 -81.81
N ALA A 420 -2.46 -68.74 -81.40
CA ALA A 420 -2.00 -68.33 -80.08
C ALA A 420 -2.24 -66.83 -79.83
N SER A 421 -2.01 -65.98 -80.82
CA SER A 421 -2.22 -64.53 -80.74
C SER A 421 -3.68 -64.16 -80.43
N PHE A 422 -4.65 -64.92 -80.95
CA PHE A 422 -6.07 -64.72 -80.68
C PHE A 422 -6.44 -65.06 -79.24
N LYS A 423 -5.93 -66.17 -78.71
CA LYS A 423 -6.13 -66.58 -77.31
C LYS A 423 -5.52 -65.55 -76.34
N ILE A 424 -4.32 -65.04 -76.66
CA ILE A 424 -3.66 -63.97 -75.89
C ILE A 424 -4.51 -62.69 -75.93
N PHE A 425 -4.92 -62.24 -77.13
CA PHE A 425 -5.77 -61.07 -77.29
C PHE A 425 -7.03 -61.15 -76.41
N PHE A 426 -7.78 -62.26 -76.51
CA PHE A 426 -9.06 -62.42 -75.82
C PHE A 426 -8.91 -62.45 -74.30
N ILE A 427 -7.94 -63.20 -73.78
CA ILE A 427 -7.70 -63.30 -72.32
C ILE A 427 -7.28 -61.95 -71.74
N PHE A 428 -6.30 -61.29 -72.35
CA PHE A 428 -5.81 -60.01 -71.84
C PHE A 428 -6.83 -58.87 -72.03
N ASN A 429 -7.63 -58.90 -73.09
CA ASN A 429 -8.72 -57.93 -73.29
C ASN A 429 -9.84 -58.10 -72.24
N ALA A 430 -10.21 -59.35 -71.92
CA ALA A 430 -11.19 -59.64 -70.89
C ALA A 430 -10.70 -59.17 -69.50
N ILE A 431 -9.44 -59.45 -69.16
CA ILE A 431 -8.83 -58.97 -67.90
C ILE A 431 -8.84 -57.44 -67.86
N ALA A 432 -8.46 -56.75 -68.95
CA ALA A 432 -8.47 -55.29 -69.01
C ALA A 432 -9.89 -54.70 -68.82
N LEU A 433 -10.90 -55.29 -69.46
CA LEU A 433 -12.29 -54.85 -69.34
C LEU A 433 -12.82 -55.02 -67.92
N PHE A 434 -12.71 -56.21 -67.34
CA PHE A 434 -13.27 -56.50 -66.02
C PHE A 434 -12.54 -55.77 -64.90
N THR A 435 -11.22 -55.61 -65.00
CA THR A 435 -10.46 -54.81 -64.02
C THR A 435 -10.85 -53.33 -64.08
N SER A 436 -11.04 -52.77 -65.29
CA SER A 436 -11.45 -51.37 -65.47
C SER A 436 -12.88 -51.10 -64.96
N LEU A 437 -13.82 -52.02 -65.21
CA LEU A 437 -15.19 -51.93 -64.68
C LEU A 437 -15.23 -52.09 -63.15
N ALA A 438 -14.46 -53.03 -62.60
CA ALA A 438 -14.36 -53.22 -61.16
C ALA A 438 -13.85 -51.96 -60.45
N VAL A 439 -12.83 -51.28 -61.01
CA VAL A 439 -12.35 -50.00 -60.50
C VAL A 439 -13.45 -48.95 -60.44
N VAL A 440 -14.25 -48.81 -61.51
CA VAL A 440 -15.35 -47.85 -61.56
C VAL A 440 -16.44 -48.16 -60.53
N VAL A 441 -16.84 -49.44 -60.41
CA VAL A 441 -17.86 -49.87 -59.44
C VAL A 441 -17.38 -49.64 -58.01
N VAL A 442 -16.17 -50.07 -57.66
CA VAL A 442 -15.58 -49.83 -56.34
C VAL A 442 -15.60 -48.34 -56.03
N GLN A 443 -15.26 -47.49 -56.99
CA GLN A 443 -15.20 -46.06 -56.78
C GLN A 443 -16.56 -45.38 -56.55
N ILE A 444 -17.64 -45.91 -57.15
CA ILE A 444 -19.01 -45.44 -56.89
C ILE A 444 -19.49 -45.91 -55.50
N THR A 445 -19.12 -47.13 -55.09
CA THR A 445 -19.57 -47.71 -53.81
C THR A 445 -18.87 -47.15 -52.57
N VAL A 446 -17.69 -46.54 -52.71
CA VAL A 446 -16.93 -45.99 -51.58
C VAL A 446 -17.53 -44.66 -51.16
N VAL A 447 -18.36 -44.69 -50.11
CA VAL A 447 -18.94 -43.50 -49.48
C VAL A 447 -17.82 -42.62 -48.90
N ARG A 448 -17.81 -41.34 -49.28
CA ARG A 448 -16.72 -40.37 -49.02
C ARG A 448 -16.69 -39.83 -47.57
N GLY A 449 -16.64 -40.74 -46.59
CA GLY A 449 -16.69 -40.43 -45.15
C GLY A 449 -15.35 -40.46 -44.42
N GLU A 450 -14.53 -41.51 -44.62
CA GLU A 450 -13.31 -41.74 -43.83
C GLU A 450 -12.02 -41.69 -44.67
N THR A 451 -11.14 -40.73 -44.35
CA THR A 451 -9.93 -40.47 -45.15
C THR A 451 -8.84 -41.56 -45.08
N LYS A 452 -8.77 -42.33 -43.99
CA LYS A 452 -7.74 -43.39 -43.82
C LYS A 452 -8.04 -44.63 -44.65
N SER A 453 -9.29 -45.08 -44.65
CA SER A 453 -9.77 -46.20 -45.46
C SER A 453 -9.79 -45.80 -46.94
N GLU A 454 -10.25 -44.59 -47.27
CA GLU A 454 -10.24 -44.04 -48.62
C GLU A 454 -8.84 -44.02 -49.25
N ARG A 455 -7.80 -43.61 -48.50
CA ARG A 455 -6.42 -43.61 -49.01
C ARG A 455 -5.91 -45.00 -49.36
N LYS A 456 -6.24 -46.01 -48.55
CA LYS A 456 -5.87 -47.41 -48.82
C LYS A 456 -6.58 -47.93 -50.07
N VAL A 457 -7.85 -47.58 -50.24
CA VAL A 457 -8.64 -47.94 -51.42
C VAL A 457 -8.07 -47.29 -52.68
N VAL A 458 -7.73 -45.99 -52.65
CA VAL A 458 -7.10 -45.29 -53.78
C VAL A 458 -5.74 -45.90 -54.16
N GLU A 459 -4.93 -46.37 -53.19
CA GLU A 459 -3.69 -47.09 -53.51
C GLU A 459 -3.95 -48.41 -54.24
N VAL A 460 -5.00 -49.15 -53.85
CA VAL A 460 -5.40 -50.40 -54.53
C VAL A 460 -5.95 -50.10 -55.92
N ILE A 461 -6.83 -49.11 -56.07
CA ILE A 461 -7.38 -48.67 -57.35
C ILE A 461 -6.25 -48.31 -58.31
N ASN A 462 -5.28 -47.52 -57.87
CA ASN A 462 -4.15 -47.17 -58.72
C ASN A 462 -3.41 -48.44 -59.19
N LYS A 463 -3.10 -49.40 -58.31
CA LYS A 463 -2.45 -50.65 -58.74
C LYS A 463 -3.27 -51.45 -59.77
N LEU A 464 -4.59 -51.51 -59.61
CA LEU A 464 -5.49 -52.17 -60.57
C LEU A 464 -5.51 -51.43 -61.91
N MET A 465 -5.41 -50.11 -61.91
CA MET A 465 -5.27 -49.31 -63.14
C MET A 465 -3.99 -49.63 -63.91
N TRP A 466 -2.87 -49.78 -63.20
CA TRP A 466 -1.60 -50.17 -63.80
C TRP A 466 -1.67 -51.56 -64.45
N LEU A 467 -2.37 -52.49 -63.79
CA LEU A 467 -2.63 -53.83 -64.35
C LEU A 467 -3.48 -53.74 -65.62
N ALA A 468 -4.58 -52.98 -65.60
CA ALA A 468 -5.44 -52.79 -66.77
C ALA A 468 -4.67 -52.21 -67.97
N SER A 469 -3.85 -51.18 -67.75
CA SER A 469 -3.04 -50.55 -68.80
C SER A 469 -2.04 -51.53 -69.47
N VAL A 470 -1.37 -52.36 -68.67
CA VAL A 470 -0.46 -53.40 -69.18
C VAL A 470 -1.23 -54.44 -69.99
N CYS A 471 -2.37 -54.90 -69.48
CA CYS A 471 -3.21 -55.88 -70.19
C CYS A 471 -3.75 -55.34 -71.51
N THR A 472 -4.21 -54.08 -71.56
CA THR A 472 -4.67 -53.42 -72.79
C THR A 472 -3.55 -53.33 -73.83
N THR A 473 -2.32 -53.04 -73.39
CA THR A 473 -1.16 -52.96 -74.29
C THR A 473 -0.84 -54.32 -74.92
N ILE A 474 -0.82 -55.39 -74.11
CA ILE A 474 -0.58 -56.75 -74.59
C ILE A 474 -1.67 -57.18 -75.56
N SER A 475 -2.93 -56.87 -75.23
CA SER A 475 -4.07 -57.11 -76.12
C SER A 475 -3.93 -56.36 -77.45
N PHE A 476 -3.59 -55.07 -77.41
CA PHE A 476 -3.40 -54.26 -78.62
C PHE A 476 -2.29 -54.82 -79.52
N ILE A 477 -1.14 -55.20 -78.96
CA ILE A 477 -0.04 -55.82 -79.70
C ILE A 477 -0.48 -57.14 -80.35
N ALA A 478 -1.21 -57.98 -79.62
CA ALA A 478 -1.76 -59.22 -80.15
C ALA A 478 -2.78 -58.96 -81.28
N SER A 479 -3.63 -57.94 -81.14
CA SER A 479 -4.57 -57.51 -82.18
C SER A 479 -3.87 -57.04 -83.45
N CYS A 480 -2.83 -56.20 -83.34
CA CYS A 480 -2.04 -55.75 -84.50
C CYS A 480 -1.46 -56.94 -85.28
N TYR A 481 -0.98 -57.97 -84.58
CA TYR A 481 -0.45 -59.18 -85.21
C TYR A 481 -1.54 -60.00 -85.94
N ILE A 482 -2.78 -59.99 -85.43
CA ILE A 482 -3.92 -60.65 -86.08
C ILE A 482 -4.36 -59.89 -87.35
N VAL A 483 -4.46 -58.56 -87.28
CA VAL A 483 -4.98 -57.72 -88.37
C VAL A 483 -4.03 -57.64 -89.57
N LEU A 484 -2.72 -57.50 -89.34
CA LEU A 484 -1.73 -57.29 -90.43
C LEU A 484 -1.33 -58.58 -91.17
N GLY A 485 -1.62 -59.76 -90.58
CA GLY A 485 -1.37 -61.07 -91.19
C GLY A 485 0.12 -61.40 -91.42
N ARG A 486 0.38 -62.56 -92.03
CA ARG A 486 1.75 -63.07 -92.27
C ARG A 486 2.55 -62.28 -93.33
N HIS A 487 1.89 -61.55 -94.21
CA HIS A 487 2.56 -60.84 -95.32
C HIS A 487 3.22 -59.52 -94.90
N PHE A 488 2.68 -58.82 -93.89
CA PHE A 488 3.21 -57.55 -93.40
C PHE A 488 3.74 -57.64 -91.96
N GLN A 489 4.45 -58.74 -91.64
CA GLN A 489 5.05 -58.95 -90.31
C GLN A 489 5.97 -57.81 -89.87
N TRP A 490 6.70 -57.20 -90.81
CA TRP A 490 7.55 -56.03 -90.53
C TRP A 490 6.77 -54.84 -89.98
N ALA A 491 5.55 -54.58 -90.46
CA ALA A 491 4.69 -53.51 -89.95
C ALA A 491 4.17 -53.83 -88.55
N ALA A 492 3.78 -55.08 -88.29
CA ALA A 492 3.34 -55.52 -86.97
C ALA A 492 4.48 -55.44 -85.93
N LEU A 493 5.70 -55.81 -86.33
CA LEU A 493 6.91 -55.69 -85.50
C LEU A 493 7.25 -54.22 -85.22
N LEU A 494 7.12 -53.33 -86.21
CA LEU A 494 7.36 -51.90 -86.04
C LEU A 494 6.36 -51.26 -85.05
N VAL A 495 5.06 -51.54 -85.22
CA VAL A 495 4.02 -51.05 -84.30
C VAL A 495 4.21 -51.61 -82.90
N SER A 496 4.58 -52.88 -82.77
CA SER A 496 4.87 -53.51 -81.48
C SER A 496 6.12 -52.92 -80.81
N LEU A 497 7.14 -52.58 -81.59
CA LEU A 497 8.36 -51.94 -81.09
C LEU A 497 8.08 -50.52 -80.61
N ILE A 498 7.35 -49.72 -81.38
CA ILE A 498 6.97 -48.35 -81.00
C ILE A 498 6.05 -48.37 -79.76
N GLY A 499 5.01 -49.21 -79.77
CA GLY A 499 4.09 -49.37 -78.63
C GLY A 499 4.79 -49.92 -77.38
N GLY A 500 5.69 -50.89 -77.56
CA GLY A 500 6.50 -51.47 -76.49
C GLY A 500 7.46 -50.47 -75.85
N ILE A 501 8.19 -49.69 -76.65
CA ILE A 501 9.13 -48.66 -76.15
C ILE A 501 8.40 -47.53 -75.44
N THR A 502 7.30 -47.05 -76.02
CA THR A 502 6.49 -45.98 -75.40
C THR A 502 5.89 -46.44 -74.08
N MET A 503 5.31 -47.63 -74.00
CA MET A 503 4.75 -48.16 -72.76
C MET A 503 5.82 -48.54 -71.75
N ALA A 504 6.94 -49.15 -72.15
CA ALA A 504 8.05 -49.44 -71.24
C ALA A 504 8.67 -48.15 -70.69
N GLY A 505 8.79 -47.10 -71.51
CA GLY A 505 9.27 -45.80 -71.10
C GLY A 505 8.34 -45.13 -70.08
N VAL A 506 7.04 -45.04 -70.39
CA VAL A 506 6.06 -44.39 -69.51
C VAL A 506 5.86 -45.20 -68.23
N LEU A 507 5.65 -46.52 -68.34
CA LEU A 507 5.40 -47.36 -67.17
C LEU A 507 6.67 -47.52 -66.31
N GLY A 508 7.83 -47.67 -66.94
CA GLY A 508 9.12 -47.82 -66.26
C GLY A 508 9.56 -46.56 -65.51
N THR A 509 9.43 -45.38 -66.12
CA THR A 509 9.77 -44.12 -65.45
C THR A 509 8.86 -43.83 -64.26
N MET A 510 7.56 -44.03 -64.40
CA MET A 510 6.59 -43.81 -63.32
C MET A 510 6.76 -44.80 -62.16
N THR A 511 6.93 -46.10 -62.44
CA THR A 511 7.19 -47.10 -61.40
C THR A 511 8.51 -46.83 -60.66
N TYR A 512 9.56 -46.39 -61.38
CA TYR A 512 10.82 -45.96 -60.77
C TYR A 512 10.62 -44.81 -59.79
N TYR A 513 9.87 -43.76 -60.17
CA TYR A 513 9.57 -42.63 -59.27
C TYR A 513 8.76 -43.05 -58.04
N VAL A 514 7.77 -43.94 -58.19
CA VAL A 514 6.98 -44.47 -57.07
C VAL A 514 7.85 -45.25 -56.09
N VAL A 515 8.73 -46.13 -56.59
CA VAL A 515 9.63 -46.94 -55.75
C VAL A 515 10.69 -46.06 -55.08
N LYS A 516 11.29 -45.12 -55.80
CA LYS A 516 12.25 -44.14 -55.26
C LYS A 516 11.62 -43.30 -54.15
N SER A 517 10.40 -42.82 -54.35
CA SER A 517 9.64 -42.09 -53.34
C SER A 517 9.37 -42.93 -52.09
N LYS A 518 8.95 -44.20 -52.25
CA LYS A 518 8.76 -45.13 -51.12
C LYS A 518 10.07 -45.43 -50.37
N ARG A 519 11.20 -45.59 -51.08
CA ARG A 519 12.53 -45.85 -50.48
C ARG A 519 13.03 -44.65 -49.67
N MET A 520 12.91 -43.44 -50.22
CA MET A 520 13.28 -42.19 -49.52
C MET A 520 12.44 -41.97 -48.25
N ARG A 521 11.14 -42.30 -48.28
CA ARG A 521 10.28 -42.24 -47.10
C ARG A 521 10.69 -43.24 -46.00
N LYS A 522 11.07 -44.47 -46.36
CA LYS A 522 11.54 -45.47 -45.39
C LYS A 522 12.85 -45.06 -44.72
N ILE A 523 13.80 -44.50 -45.47
CA ILE A 523 15.09 -44.01 -44.95
C ILE A 523 14.85 -42.87 -43.94
N ARG A 524 14.05 -41.85 -44.32
CA ARG A 524 13.70 -40.74 -43.42
C ARG A 524 12.97 -41.18 -42.14
N LYS A 525 12.16 -42.25 -42.20
CA LYS A 525 11.48 -42.80 -41.02
C LYS A 525 12.45 -43.48 -40.06
N LYS A 526 13.48 -44.16 -40.60
CA LYS A 526 14.52 -44.84 -39.80
C LYS A 526 15.44 -43.83 -39.09
N GLU A 527 15.82 -42.74 -39.75
CA GLU A 527 16.59 -41.65 -39.11
C GLU A 527 15.83 -40.99 -37.95
N LYS A 528 14.53 -40.71 -38.11
CA LYS A 528 13.72 -40.08 -37.05
C LYS A 528 13.53 -40.97 -35.82
N MET A 529 13.44 -42.30 -35.96
CA MET A 529 13.36 -43.21 -34.81
C MET A 529 14.70 -43.33 -34.06
N SER A 530 15.83 -43.25 -34.77
CA SER A 530 17.16 -43.26 -34.13
C SER A 530 17.41 -42.02 -33.26
N ARG A 531 16.90 -40.84 -33.65
CA ARG A 531 17.06 -39.58 -32.87
C ARG A 531 16.18 -39.50 -31.62
N ARG A 532 15.12 -40.30 -31.51
CA ARG A 532 14.18 -40.27 -30.38
C ARG A 532 14.61 -41.13 -29.19
N SER A 533 15.62 -41.98 -29.35
CA SER A 533 16.08 -42.91 -28.31
C SER A 533 17.10 -42.30 -27.33
N GLY A 534 17.42 -41.01 -27.46
CA GLY A 534 18.42 -40.31 -26.64
C GLY A 534 17.89 -39.39 -25.54
N SER A 535 16.58 -39.37 -25.26
CA SER A 535 16.05 -38.53 -24.17
C SER A 535 15.00 -39.28 -23.36
N SER A 536 15.41 -39.70 -22.16
CA SER A 536 14.57 -40.27 -21.12
C SER A 536 14.07 -39.17 -20.20
N SER A 537 12.77 -38.90 -20.19
CA SER A 537 12.09 -38.37 -19.00
C SER A 537 10.70 -38.98 -18.90
N TRP A 538 10.49 -39.72 -17.82
CA TRP A 538 9.22 -40.32 -17.44
C TRP A 538 8.21 -39.25 -17.06
N TYR A 539 7.03 -39.28 -17.67
CA TYR A 539 5.77 -38.89 -17.02
C TYR A 539 4.65 -39.75 -17.58
N ASP A 540 3.82 -40.21 -16.66
CA ASP A 540 2.82 -41.25 -16.85
C ASP A 540 1.60 -40.81 -17.65
N ASN A 541 0.95 -41.82 -18.23
CA ASN A 541 -0.14 -41.79 -19.18
C ASN A 541 -1.40 -41.14 -18.58
N THR A 542 -2.28 -40.49 -19.35
CA THR A 542 -3.43 -41.11 -20.03
C THR A 542 -4.12 -40.00 -20.86
N GLU A 543 -4.68 -40.32 -22.04
CA GLU A 543 -5.32 -39.41 -23.04
C GLU A 543 -4.47 -38.98 -24.26
N LEU A 544 -3.88 -39.92 -25.01
CA LEU A 544 -3.42 -39.62 -26.37
C LEU A 544 -3.70 -40.80 -27.33
N SER A 545 -4.98 -40.99 -27.68
CA SER A 545 -5.39 -41.79 -28.85
C SER A 545 -5.56 -40.94 -30.12
N GLU A 546 -4.98 -39.72 -30.16
CA GLU A 546 -5.13 -38.79 -31.29
C GLU A 546 -3.82 -38.31 -31.94
N THR A 547 -2.72 -39.08 -31.84
CA THR A 547 -1.45 -38.69 -32.49
C THR A 547 -1.04 -39.61 -33.63
N GLU A 548 -1.87 -39.65 -34.68
CA GLU A 548 -1.39 -39.89 -36.06
C GLU A 548 -1.36 -38.59 -36.89
N LEU A 549 -1.49 -37.42 -36.26
CA LEU A 549 -1.51 -36.11 -36.91
C LEU A 549 -0.21 -35.32 -36.72
N ASN A 550 0.95 -35.94 -36.87
CA ASN A 550 2.24 -35.22 -36.88
C ASN A 550 3.22 -35.85 -37.86
N GLN A 551 2.96 -35.71 -39.17
CA GLN A 551 4.01 -35.98 -40.16
C GLN A 551 3.80 -35.37 -41.56
N VAL A 552 3.43 -34.09 -41.65
CA VAL A 552 3.63 -33.30 -42.88
C VAL A 552 3.87 -31.86 -42.48
N TYR A 553 5.11 -31.48 -42.17
CA TYR A 553 5.63 -30.11 -42.35
C TYR A 553 7.15 -30.14 -42.24
N ALA A 554 7.81 -30.05 -43.40
CA ALA A 554 9.08 -29.39 -43.68
C ALA A 554 9.46 -29.77 -45.12
N LEU A 555 9.46 -28.74 -45.98
CA LEU A 555 9.59 -28.70 -47.44
C LEU A 555 8.28 -28.95 -48.19
#